data_AF-A0A223N2T8-F1
#
_entry.id   AF-A0A223N2T8-F1
#
_cell.length_a   1.000
_cell.length_b   1.000
_cell.length_c   1.000
_cell.angle_alpha   90.00
_cell.angle_beta   90.00
_cell.angle_gamma   90.00
#
_symmetry.space_group_name_H-M   'P 1'
#
loop_
_entity.id
_entity.type
_entity.pdbx_description
1 polymer ?
#
loop_
_entity_poly.entity_id
_entity_poly.type
_entity_poly.pdbx_seq_one_letter_code
_entity_poly.pdbx_strand_id
1 'polypeptide(L)'
;MSLEFYDELLKSERFCESLGRLLLMSGKLESALKSIVLTSNVKVRYDLKRAMLGQLVGSCKEHELVTDELSEILAFILVRRNYLTHNLYPLFNDEIEYTLLPKDNLHPDDAEYYFPRCVEELIDHIEFAIDYINERD
;
A
#
# COMPACT_ATOMS: atom_id res chain seq x y z
N MET A 1 25.32 6.74 -4.86
CA MET A 1 24.31 6.83 -5.94
C MET A 1 22.94 6.34 -5.49
N SER A 2 22.74 5.08 -5.09
CA SER A 2 21.40 4.61 -4.66
C SER A 2 20.90 5.30 -3.38
N LEU A 3 21.73 5.38 -2.34
CA LEU A 3 21.38 6.08 -1.09
C LEU A 3 21.23 7.60 -1.29
N GLU A 4 21.97 8.20 -2.23
CA GLU A 4 21.84 9.62 -2.55
C GLU A 4 20.44 9.92 -3.12
N PHE A 5 19.90 9.02 -3.97
CA PHE A 5 18.54 9.17 -4.46
C PHE A 5 17.49 8.99 -3.36
N TYR A 6 17.74 8.12 -2.37
CA TYR A 6 16.87 8.03 -1.20
C TYR A 6 16.81 9.36 -0.42
N ASP A 7 17.95 10.06 -0.30
CA ASP A 7 17.96 11.42 0.27
C ASP A 7 17.17 12.42 -0.58
N GLU A 8 17.18 12.28 -1.91
CA GLU A 8 16.33 13.09 -2.80
C GLU A 8 14.82 12.81 -2.59
N LEU A 9 14.44 11.55 -2.37
CA LEU A 9 13.05 11.20 -1.99
C LEU A 9 12.65 11.90 -0.68
N LEU A 10 13.54 11.93 0.31
CA LEU A 10 13.26 12.61 1.59
C LEU A 10 13.17 14.14 1.47
N LYS A 11 13.85 14.73 0.48
CA LYS A 11 13.81 16.18 0.21
C LYS A 11 12.59 16.59 -0.63
N SER A 12 12.05 15.68 -1.45
CA SER A 12 10.88 15.96 -2.26
C SER A 12 9.65 16.14 -1.36
N GLU A 13 9.14 17.38 -1.32
CA GLU A 13 7.90 17.71 -0.61
C GLU A 13 6.73 16.92 -1.18
N ARG A 14 6.65 16.83 -2.52
CA ARG A 14 5.57 16.11 -3.19
C ARG A 14 5.60 14.62 -2.91
N PHE A 15 6.78 13.98 -2.95
CA PHE A 15 6.88 12.57 -2.58
C PHE A 15 6.45 12.32 -1.14
N CYS A 16 6.95 13.12 -0.21
CA CYS A 16 6.62 13.00 1.21
C CYS A 16 5.12 13.24 1.46
N GLU A 17 4.52 14.24 0.79
CA GLU A 17 3.09 14.53 0.88
C GLU A 17 2.27 13.35 0.34
N SER A 18 2.58 12.86 -0.86
CA SER A 18 1.89 11.73 -1.47
C SER A 18 2.02 10.47 -0.60
N LEU A 19 3.21 10.20 -0.04
CA LEU A 19 3.42 9.07 0.87
C LEU A 19 2.60 9.23 2.17
N GLY A 20 2.51 10.44 2.71
CA GLY A 20 1.65 10.75 3.86
C GLY A 20 0.18 10.48 3.56
N ARG A 21 -0.32 10.90 2.38
CA ARG A 21 -1.68 10.60 1.92
C ARG A 21 -1.90 9.09 1.77
N LEU A 22 -0.95 8.35 1.21
CA LEU A 22 -1.00 6.90 1.09
C LEU A 22 -1.17 6.22 2.45
N LEU A 23 -0.44 6.66 3.48
CA LEU A 23 -0.54 6.09 4.83
C LEU A 23 -1.93 6.32 5.44
N LEU A 24 -2.48 7.53 5.30
CA LEU A 24 -3.83 7.84 5.79
C LEU A 24 -4.91 7.02 5.06
N MET A 25 -4.80 6.92 3.73
CA MET A 25 -5.72 6.15 2.91
C MET A 25 -5.62 4.65 3.19
N SER A 26 -4.41 4.13 3.43
CA SER A 26 -4.21 2.75 3.86
C SER A 26 -4.92 2.48 5.20
N GLY A 27 -4.86 3.42 6.15
CA GLY A 27 -5.59 3.32 7.43
C GLY A 27 -7.11 3.34 7.26
N LYS A 28 -7.62 4.13 6.30
CA LYS A 28 -9.05 4.12 5.92
C LYS A 28 -9.46 2.75 5.35
N LEU A 29 -8.68 2.18 4.45
CA LEU A 29 -8.92 0.85 3.90
C LEU A 29 -8.86 -0.25 4.97
N GLU A 30 -7.86 -0.23 5.85
CA GLU A 30 -7.77 -1.15 6.97
C GLU A 30 -9.01 -1.08 7.87
N SER A 31 -9.57 0.11 8.08
CA SER A 31 -10.80 0.28 8.86
C SER A 31 -12.02 -0.33 8.15
N ALA A 32 -12.15 -0.14 6.83
CA ALA A 32 -13.22 -0.75 6.04
C ALA A 32 -13.15 -2.29 6.07
N LEU A 33 -11.95 -2.86 5.86
CA LEU A 33 -11.75 -4.31 5.91
C LEU A 33 -12.00 -4.89 7.31
N LYS A 34 -11.64 -4.17 8.38
CA LYS A 34 -11.99 -4.57 9.76
C LYS A 34 -13.51 -4.68 9.94
N SER A 35 -14.29 -3.75 9.38
CA SER A 35 -15.75 -3.83 9.41
C SER A 35 -16.28 -5.08 8.71
N ILE A 36 -15.77 -5.42 7.53
CA ILE A 36 -16.14 -6.66 6.81
C ILE A 36 -15.84 -7.92 7.65
N VAL A 37 -14.65 -7.98 8.26
CA VAL A 37 -14.28 -9.12 9.11
C VAL A 37 -15.15 -9.19 10.37
N LEU A 38 -15.53 -8.04 10.95
CA LEU A 38 -16.43 -7.98 12.10
C LEU A 38 -17.85 -8.48 11.77
N THR A 39 -18.40 -8.07 10.64
CA THR A 39 -19.79 -8.37 10.26
C THR A 39 -19.98 -9.79 9.73
N SER A 40 -18.93 -10.41 9.19
CA SER A 40 -18.94 -11.76 8.62
C SER A 40 -18.94 -12.91 9.65
N ASN A 41 -18.81 -12.63 10.95
CA ASN A 41 -18.77 -13.64 12.03
C ASN A 41 -17.70 -14.72 11.86
N VAL A 42 -16.64 -14.47 11.08
CA VAL A 42 -15.53 -15.40 10.93
C VAL A 42 -14.58 -15.33 12.12
N LYS A 43 -13.95 -16.46 12.45
CA LYS A 43 -12.99 -16.54 13.55
C LYS A 43 -11.57 -16.33 13.04
N VAL A 44 -11.01 -15.15 13.31
CA VAL A 44 -9.61 -14.82 13.00
C VAL A 44 -8.65 -15.23 14.12
N ARG A 45 -7.38 -15.49 13.76
CA ARG A 45 -6.32 -15.92 14.70
C ARG A 45 -5.52 -14.77 15.33
N TYR A 46 -5.91 -13.52 15.04
CA TYR A 46 -5.21 -12.31 15.47
C TYR A 46 -6.14 -11.35 16.21
N ASP A 47 -5.57 -10.41 16.97
CA ASP A 47 -6.36 -9.34 17.59
C ASP A 47 -6.80 -8.34 16.52
N LEU A 48 -8.10 -8.35 16.20
CA LEU A 48 -8.68 -7.50 15.16
C LEU A 48 -8.46 -5.99 15.40
N LYS A 49 -8.34 -5.57 16.67
CA LYS A 49 -8.06 -4.16 17.00
C LYS A 49 -6.68 -3.73 16.53
N ARG A 50 -5.72 -4.65 16.53
CA ARG A 50 -4.32 -4.44 16.12
C ARG A 50 -4.00 -5.00 14.74
N ALA A 51 -5.00 -5.47 14.02
CA ALA A 51 -4.81 -6.07 12.72
C ALA A 51 -4.28 -5.04 11.72
N MET A 52 -3.26 -5.47 10.96
CA MET A 52 -2.66 -4.72 9.87
C MET A 52 -3.23 -5.17 8.53
N LEU A 53 -3.09 -4.35 7.48
CA LEU A 53 -3.62 -4.63 6.13
C LEU A 53 -3.35 -6.06 5.65
N GLY A 54 -2.13 -6.58 5.81
CA GLY A 54 -1.79 -7.92 5.35
C GLY A 54 -2.63 -9.03 6.01
N GLN A 55 -2.95 -8.89 7.30
CA GLN A 55 -3.81 -9.85 8.01
C GLN A 55 -5.26 -9.75 7.53
N LEU A 56 -5.76 -8.53 7.33
CA LEU A 56 -7.12 -8.27 6.87
C LEU A 56 -7.35 -8.77 5.45
N VAL A 57 -6.44 -8.44 4.52
CA VAL A 57 -6.48 -8.93 3.13
C VAL A 57 -6.40 -10.47 3.11
N GLY A 58 -5.53 -11.05 3.94
CA GLY A 58 -5.43 -12.50 4.10
C GLY A 58 -6.74 -13.14 4.52
N SER A 59 -7.40 -12.60 5.56
CA SER A 59 -8.69 -13.11 6.04
C SER A 59 -9.83 -12.89 5.05
N CYS A 60 -9.88 -11.75 4.35
CA CYS A 60 -10.87 -11.53 3.29
C CYS A 60 -10.77 -12.57 2.18
N LYS A 61 -9.54 -12.94 1.80
CA LYS A 61 -9.30 -13.97 0.78
C LYS A 61 -9.57 -15.38 1.31
N GLU A 62 -9.05 -15.74 2.49
CA GLU A 62 -9.18 -17.09 3.07
C GLU A 62 -10.64 -17.48 3.33
N HIS A 63 -11.47 -16.49 3.68
CA HIS A 63 -12.88 -16.71 4.00
C HIS A 63 -13.84 -16.21 2.92
N GLU A 64 -13.34 -15.86 1.73
CA GLU A 64 -14.15 -15.39 0.59
C GLU A 64 -15.10 -14.23 0.96
N LEU A 65 -14.62 -13.30 1.80
CA LEU A 65 -15.42 -12.16 2.30
C LEU A 65 -15.60 -11.05 1.27
N VAL A 66 -14.87 -11.13 0.16
CA VAL A 66 -14.85 -10.18 -0.94
C VAL A 66 -14.86 -10.96 -2.25
N THR A 67 -15.25 -10.32 -3.35
CA THR A 67 -15.14 -10.92 -4.70
C THR A 67 -13.68 -11.21 -5.05
N ASP A 68 -13.49 -12.16 -5.98
CA ASP A 68 -12.16 -12.42 -6.57
C ASP A 68 -11.52 -11.15 -7.13
N GLU A 69 -12.32 -10.33 -7.84
CA GLU A 69 -11.91 -9.02 -8.36
C GLU A 69 -11.35 -8.10 -7.25
N LEU A 70 -12.11 -7.88 -6.18
CA LEU A 70 -11.65 -7.06 -5.06
C LEU A 70 -10.45 -7.72 -4.35
N SER A 71 -10.41 -9.06 -4.24
CA SER A 71 -9.26 -9.76 -3.66
C SER A 71 -7.98 -9.55 -4.46
N GLU A 72 -8.04 -9.49 -5.79
CA GLU A 72 -6.88 -9.21 -6.65
C GLU A 72 -6.39 -7.77 -6.46
N ILE A 73 -7.32 -6.82 -6.37
CA ILE A 73 -7.01 -5.40 -6.12
C ILE A 73 -6.36 -5.23 -4.74
N LEU A 74 -6.90 -5.88 -3.70
CA LEU A 74 -6.33 -5.84 -2.36
C LEU A 74 -4.93 -6.46 -2.31
N ALA A 75 -4.67 -7.54 -3.06
CA ALA A 75 -3.34 -8.12 -3.17
C ALA A 75 -2.35 -7.17 -3.88
N PHE A 76 -2.80 -6.53 -4.95
CA PHE A 76 -2.04 -5.49 -5.67
C PHE A 76 -1.66 -4.33 -4.73
N ILE A 77 -2.63 -3.83 -3.95
CA ILE A 77 -2.45 -2.73 -3.01
C ILE A 77 -1.45 -3.14 -1.92
N LEU A 78 -1.64 -4.31 -1.31
CA LEU A 78 -0.79 -4.79 -0.23
C LEU A 78 0.69 -4.85 -0.63
N VAL A 79 0.98 -5.40 -1.80
CA VAL A 79 2.34 -5.54 -2.31
C VAL A 79 2.99 -4.17 -2.56
N ARG A 80 2.29 -3.27 -3.26
CA ARG A 80 2.84 -1.94 -3.59
C ARG A 80 2.95 -1.02 -2.39
N ARG A 81 1.95 -1.03 -1.49
CA ARG A 81 2.00 -0.25 -0.25
C ARG A 81 3.20 -0.67 0.57
N ASN A 82 3.38 -1.97 0.80
CA ASN A 82 4.52 -2.46 1.58
C ASN A 82 5.84 -2.10 0.91
N TYR A 83 5.91 -2.13 -0.41
CA TYR A 83 7.11 -1.71 -1.12
C TYR A 83 7.45 -0.24 -0.85
N LEU A 84 6.48 0.65 -1.05
CA LEU A 84 6.63 2.09 -0.86
C LEU A 84 6.93 2.48 0.59
N THR A 85 6.38 1.76 1.58
CA THR A 85 6.51 2.12 2.99
C THR A 85 7.64 1.39 3.73
N HIS A 86 8.09 0.23 3.22
CA HIS A 86 9.04 -0.63 3.94
C HIS A 86 10.26 -1.04 3.11
N ASN A 87 10.15 -1.10 1.78
CA ASN A 87 11.20 -1.70 0.95
C ASN A 87 12.04 -0.67 0.18
N LEU A 88 11.63 0.60 0.09
CA LEU A 88 12.43 1.63 -0.58
C LEU A 88 13.82 1.79 0.04
N TYR A 89 13.92 1.91 1.37
CA TYR A 89 15.23 2.04 1.99
C TYR A 89 16.10 0.78 1.82
N PRO A 90 15.62 -0.44 2.13
CA PRO A 90 16.36 -1.67 1.84
C PRO A 90 16.79 -1.80 0.38
N LEU A 91 15.94 -1.38 -0.57
CA LEU A 91 16.26 -1.37 -2.00
C LEU A 91 17.47 -0.47 -2.30
N PHE A 92 17.40 0.79 -1.84
CA PHE A 92 18.47 1.76 -2.06
C PHE A 92 19.72 1.45 -1.22
N ASN A 93 19.60 0.64 -0.17
CA ASN A 93 20.71 0.13 0.63
C ASN A 93 21.25 -1.24 0.16
N ASP A 94 20.87 -1.71 -1.03
CA ASP A 94 21.32 -2.99 -1.61
C ASP A 94 20.98 -4.24 -0.77
N GLU A 95 19.99 -4.16 0.13
CA GLU A 95 19.57 -5.28 0.99
C GLU A 95 18.60 -6.23 0.28
N ILE A 96 17.97 -5.79 -0.81
CA ILE A 96 17.05 -6.58 -1.64
C ILE A 96 17.31 -6.37 -3.15
N GLU A 97 17.09 -7.42 -3.94
CA GLU A 97 17.28 -7.38 -5.41
C GLU A 97 16.00 -7.10 -6.20
N TYR A 98 14.82 -7.48 -5.67
CA TYR A 98 13.56 -7.35 -6.39
C TYR A 98 12.98 -5.93 -6.30
N THR A 99 12.66 -5.34 -7.45
CA THR A 99 12.25 -3.94 -7.54
C THR A 99 10.89 -3.80 -8.22
N LEU A 100 9.93 -3.15 -7.56
CA LEU A 100 8.69 -2.70 -8.22
C LEU A 100 8.88 -1.35 -8.93
N LEU A 101 9.83 -0.55 -8.45
CA LEU A 101 10.22 0.73 -9.03
C LEU A 101 11.70 0.67 -9.43
N PRO A 102 12.11 1.39 -10.50
CA PRO A 102 13.50 1.48 -10.90
C PRO A 102 14.39 1.94 -9.76
N LYS A 103 15.60 1.36 -9.72
CA LYS A 103 16.69 1.71 -8.80
C LYS A 103 17.87 2.37 -9.52
N ASP A 104 18.06 2.03 -10.78
CA ASP A 104 19.17 2.49 -11.61
C ASP A 104 18.71 3.57 -12.60
N ASN A 105 19.66 4.38 -13.06
CA ASN A 105 19.44 5.47 -14.02
C ASN A 105 18.41 6.52 -13.57
N LEU A 106 18.33 6.77 -12.26
CA LEU A 106 17.43 7.75 -11.67
C LEU A 106 18.01 9.17 -11.75
N HIS A 107 17.18 10.12 -12.15
CA HIS A 107 17.46 11.55 -12.11
C HIS A 107 16.79 12.15 -10.86
N PRO A 108 17.36 13.19 -10.21
CA PRO A 108 16.72 13.83 -9.04
C PRO A 108 15.24 14.18 -9.25
N ASP A 109 14.86 14.63 -10.45
CA ASP A 109 13.47 14.94 -10.81
C ASP A 109 12.52 13.72 -10.71
N ASP A 110 13.02 12.48 -10.78
CA ASP A 110 12.19 11.29 -10.59
C ASP A 110 11.64 11.22 -9.17
N ALA A 111 12.35 11.77 -8.17
CA ALA A 111 11.84 11.90 -6.81
C ALA A 111 10.66 12.87 -6.73
N GLU A 112 10.63 13.90 -7.59
CA GLU A 112 9.60 14.94 -7.59
C GLU A 112 8.41 14.64 -8.50
N TYR A 113 8.59 13.80 -9.53
CA TYR A 113 7.53 13.55 -10.52
C TYR A 113 7.17 12.08 -10.67
N TYR A 114 8.14 11.19 -10.80
CA TYR A 114 7.87 9.80 -11.12
C TYR A 114 7.41 9.00 -9.88
N PHE A 115 8.19 9.03 -8.80
CA PHE A 115 7.84 8.33 -7.56
C PHE A 115 6.53 8.85 -6.94
N PRO A 116 6.27 10.16 -6.84
CA PRO A 116 5.00 10.67 -6.33
C PRO A 116 3.82 10.20 -7.17
N ARG A 117 3.97 10.17 -8.50
CA ARG A 117 2.94 9.64 -9.41
C ARG A 117 2.63 8.16 -9.12
N CYS A 118 3.64 7.33 -8.89
CA CYS A 118 3.42 5.93 -8.52
C CYS A 118 2.67 5.80 -7.18
N VAL A 119 2.89 6.73 -6.25
CA VAL A 119 2.14 6.79 -4.98
C VAL A 119 0.70 7.24 -5.22
N GLU A 120 0.50 8.28 -6.02
CA GLU A 120 -0.82 8.81 -6.42
C GLU A 120 -1.67 7.74 -7.12
N GLU A 121 -1.10 7.01 -8.08
CA GLU A 121 -1.78 5.90 -8.77
C GLU A 121 -2.20 4.79 -7.78
N LEU A 122 -1.40 4.50 -6.76
CA LEU A 122 -1.78 3.54 -5.72
C LEU A 122 -2.92 4.06 -4.83
N ILE A 123 -2.94 5.37 -4.55
CA ILE A 123 -4.04 6.00 -3.81
C ILE A 123 -5.35 5.82 -4.57
N ASP A 124 -5.37 6.01 -5.89
CA ASP A 124 -6.58 5.80 -6.71
C ASP A 124 -7.11 4.36 -6.59
N HIS A 125 -6.23 3.36 -6.53
CA HIS A 125 -6.65 1.96 -6.32
C HIS A 125 -7.23 1.74 -4.92
N ILE A 126 -6.69 2.41 -3.90
CA ILE A 126 -7.23 2.35 -2.54
C ILE A 126 -8.61 3.01 -2.48
N GLU A 127 -8.78 4.16 -3.13
CA GLU A 127 -10.07 4.85 -3.24
C GLU A 127 -11.11 3.94 -3.90
N PHE A 128 -10.77 3.38 -5.06
CA PHE A 128 -11.62 2.40 -5.75
C PHE A 128 -12.00 1.23 -4.84
N ALA A 129 -11.05 0.62 -4.13
CA ALA A 129 -11.31 -0.51 -3.26
C ALA A 129 -12.26 -0.13 -2.10
N ILE A 130 -12.10 1.06 -1.52
CA ILE A 130 -12.96 1.56 -0.45
C ILE A 130 -14.38 1.81 -0.98
N ASP A 131 -14.50 2.44 -2.15
CA ASP A 131 -15.80 2.74 -2.76
C ASP A 131 -16.53 1.44 -3.12
N TYR A 132 -15.84 0.46 -3.70
CA TYR A 132 -16.39 -0.86 -4.00
C TYR A 132 -16.90 -1.59 -2.75
N ILE A 133 -16.20 -1.44 -1.61
CA ILE A 133 -16.65 -1.99 -0.33
C ILE A 133 -17.94 -1.30 0.12
N ASN A 134 -17.96 0.04 0.11
CA ASN A 134 -19.09 0.82 0.62
C ASN A 134 -20.35 0.73 -0.26
N GLU A 135 -20.21 0.53 -1.57
CA GLU A 135 -21.35 0.34 -2.48
C GLU A 135 -22.06 -1.00 -2.28
N ARG A 136 -21.46 -1.92 -1.53
CA ARG A 136 -22.01 -3.26 -1.23
C ARG A 136 -22.64 -3.40 0.15
N ASP A 137 -22.44 -2.41 1.04
CA ASP A 137 -23.07 -2.32 2.37
C ASP A 137 -24.46 -1.64 2.28
#